data_AF-A0A2T6CMH8-F1
#
_entry.id   AF-A0A2T6CMH8-F1
#
_cell.length_a   1.000
_cell.length_b   1.000
_cell.length_c   1.000
_cell.angle_alpha   90.00
_cell.angle_beta   90.00
_cell.angle_gamma   90.00
#
_symmetry.space_group_name_H-M   'P 1'
#
loop_
_entity.id
_entity.type
_entity.pdbx_description
1 polymer ?
#
loop_
_entity_poly.entity_id
_entity_poly.type
_entity_poly.pdbx_seq_one_letter_code
_entity_poly.pdbx_strand_id
1 'polypeptide(L)'
;MPRRSRQPSSNAGFTLAEVIVAMFLISLMCLSVFAGLQQITKSMLSVAVRSEGYHLLQAESERLLASDFDTFVASADQTITSSVKTSYAPSKVAPLTITGDNAVGRIRFTRRVVQVESTGASRTLRVEVEWKWDKRTQIISTLLYRNLE
;
A
#
# COMPACT_ATOMS: atom_id res chain seq x y z
N MET A 1 -13.78 14.18 -75.04
CA MET A 1 -12.48 14.19 -74.34
C MET A 1 -12.68 14.68 -72.90
N PRO A 2 -12.39 13.90 -71.85
CA PRO A 2 -12.56 14.35 -70.48
C PRO A 2 -11.28 15.03 -69.95
N ARG A 3 -11.42 16.20 -69.34
CA ARG A 3 -10.33 17.01 -68.78
C ARG A 3 -10.07 16.52 -67.35
N ARG A 4 -9.00 15.72 -67.15
CA ARG A 4 -8.51 15.31 -65.83
C ARG A 4 -8.13 16.57 -65.02
N SER A 5 -8.94 16.93 -64.04
CA SER A 5 -8.55 17.89 -63.00
C SER A 5 -7.52 17.22 -62.11
N ARG A 6 -6.26 17.67 -62.20
CA ARG A 6 -5.21 17.33 -61.22
C ARG A 6 -5.62 17.94 -59.88
N GLN A 7 -5.95 17.09 -58.92
CA GLN A 7 -6.11 17.45 -57.52
C GLN A 7 -4.70 17.73 -56.97
N PRO A 8 -4.38 18.95 -56.48
CA PRO A 8 -3.10 19.18 -55.85
C PRO A 8 -3.12 18.47 -54.49
N SER A 9 -2.20 17.52 -54.31
CA SER A 9 -1.85 16.97 -53.01
C SER A 9 -1.25 18.08 -52.16
N SER A 10 -2.07 18.76 -51.35
CA SER A 10 -1.56 19.65 -50.32
C SER A 10 -0.92 18.78 -49.24
N ASN A 11 0.39 18.53 -49.35
CA ASN A 11 1.19 18.18 -48.19
C ASN A 11 1.21 19.42 -47.30
N ALA A 12 0.18 19.57 -46.46
CA ALA A 12 0.17 20.54 -45.38
C ALA A 12 1.24 20.09 -44.38
N GLY A 13 2.47 20.56 -44.57
CA GLY A 13 3.52 20.38 -43.58
C GLY A 13 3.09 21.08 -42.29
N PHE A 14 3.16 20.37 -41.17
CA PHE A 14 2.92 20.95 -39.86
C PHE A 14 3.81 22.19 -39.69
N THR A 15 3.21 23.29 -39.29
CA THR A 15 3.97 24.50 -39.00
C THR A 15 4.79 24.29 -37.73
N LEU A 16 5.95 24.95 -37.62
CA LEU A 16 6.77 24.90 -36.41
C LEU A 16 5.96 25.27 -35.15
N ALA A 17 5.02 26.21 -35.30
CA ALA A 17 4.12 26.62 -34.23
C ALA A 17 3.19 25.47 -33.77
N GLU A 18 2.61 24.71 -34.69
CA GLU A 18 1.78 23.54 -34.37
C GLU A 18 2.56 22.46 -33.63
N VAL A 19 3.82 22.22 -34.02
CA VAL A 19 4.70 21.24 -33.34
C VAL A 19 5.00 21.69 -31.90
N ILE A 20 5.32 22.97 -31.69
CA ILE A 20 5.60 23.51 -30.35
C ILE A 20 4.35 23.42 -29.46
N VAL A 21 3.17 23.80 -29.97
CA VAL A 21 1.91 23.71 -29.23
C VAL A 21 1.58 22.25 -28.90
N ALA A 22 1.75 21.33 -29.84
CA ALA A 22 1.54 19.91 -29.59
C ALA A 22 2.49 19.36 -28.53
N MET A 23 3.79 19.68 -28.58
CA MET A 23 4.77 19.28 -27.57
C MET A 23 4.43 19.84 -26.19
N PHE A 24 3.97 21.09 -26.11
CA PHE A 24 3.56 21.71 -24.85
C PHE A 24 2.31 21.03 -24.25
N LEU A 25 1.30 20.76 -25.07
CA LEU A 25 0.09 20.06 -24.65
C LEU A 25 0.38 18.63 -24.20
N ILE A 26 1.21 17.89 -24.94
CA ILE A 26 1.65 16.54 -24.55
C ILE A 26 2.38 16.59 -23.21
N SER A 27 3.28 17.55 -23.02
CA SER A 27 4.04 17.71 -21.76
C SER A 27 3.10 17.99 -20.57
N LEU A 28 2.12 18.87 -20.73
CA LEU A 28 1.10 19.15 -19.72
C LEU A 28 0.23 17.93 -19.40
N MET A 29 -0.16 17.17 -20.41
CA MET A 29 -0.91 15.93 -20.21
C MET A 29 -0.07 14.86 -19.50
N CYS A 30 1.21 14.70 -19.88
CA CYS A 30 2.10 13.77 -19.21
C CYS A 30 2.30 14.10 -17.73
N LEU A 31 2.43 15.39 -17.37
CA LEU A 31 2.60 15.82 -15.98
C LEU A 31 1.38 15.48 -15.11
N SER A 32 0.17 15.72 -15.61
CA SER A 32 -1.07 15.46 -14.85
C SER A 32 -1.37 13.97 -14.73
N VAL A 33 -1.19 13.20 -15.82
CA VAL A 33 -1.40 11.74 -15.83
C VAL A 33 -0.42 11.04 -14.89
N PHE A 34 0.86 11.44 -14.89
CA PHE A 34 1.87 10.81 -14.04
C PHE A 34 1.61 11.05 -12.54
N ALA A 35 1.24 12.27 -12.15
CA ALA A 35 0.87 12.58 -10.78
C ALA A 35 -0.37 11.76 -10.33
N GLY A 36 -1.40 11.66 -11.18
CA GLY A 36 -2.59 10.86 -10.91
C GLY A 36 -2.27 9.37 -10.72
N LEU A 37 -1.45 8.79 -11.61
CA LEU A 37 -1.01 7.39 -11.50
C LEU A 37 -0.22 7.12 -10.21
N GLN A 38 0.65 8.05 -9.81
CA GLN A 38 1.37 7.95 -8.54
C GLN A 38 0.44 7.98 -7.33
N GLN A 39 -0.59 8.84 -7.34
CA GLN A 39 -1.56 8.92 -6.25
C GLN A 39 -2.42 7.66 -6.14
N ILE A 40 -2.91 7.14 -7.28
CA ILE A 40 -3.68 5.88 -7.32
C ILE A 40 -2.84 4.73 -6.78
N THR A 41 -1.58 4.65 -7.22
CA THR A 41 -0.62 3.64 -6.75
C THR A 41 -0.42 3.70 -5.23
N LYS A 42 -0.18 4.89 -4.68
CA LYS A 42 -0.01 5.07 -3.22
C LYS A 42 -1.28 4.66 -2.47
N SER A 43 -2.45 4.98 -2.99
CA SER A 43 -3.74 4.62 -2.41
C SER A 43 -3.95 3.11 -2.37
N MET A 44 -3.76 2.42 -3.52
CA MET A 44 -3.88 0.97 -3.60
C MET A 44 -2.90 0.26 -2.68
N LEU A 45 -1.66 0.76 -2.63
CA LEU A 45 -0.65 0.19 -1.76
C LEU A 45 -1.03 0.37 -0.28
N SER A 46 -1.48 1.56 0.11
CA SER A 46 -2.00 1.84 1.47
C SER A 46 -3.10 0.85 1.89
N VAL A 47 -4.04 0.56 0.99
CA VAL A 47 -5.10 -0.43 1.23
C VAL A 47 -4.51 -1.82 1.45
N ALA A 48 -3.56 -2.25 0.61
CA ALA A 48 -2.90 -3.54 0.75
C ALA A 48 -2.09 -3.65 2.05
N VAL A 49 -1.35 -2.61 2.45
CA VAL A 49 -0.62 -2.57 3.73
C VAL A 49 -1.57 -2.75 4.91
N ARG A 50 -2.68 -1.99 4.87
CA ARG A 50 -3.66 -2.01 5.95
C ARG A 50 -4.34 -3.37 6.03
N SER A 51 -4.68 -3.96 4.89
CA SER A 51 -5.23 -5.33 4.81
C SER A 51 -4.28 -6.35 5.42
N GLU A 52 -2.99 -6.25 5.14
CA GLU A 52 -1.98 -7.14 5.73
C GLU A 52 -1.88 -6.95 7.25
N GLY A 53 -1.91 -5.70 7.74
CA GLY A 53 -1.96 -5.41 9.17
C GLY A 53 -3.15 -6.08 9.85
N TYR A 54 -4.35 -5.97 9.26
CA TYR A 54 -5.55 -6.65 9.76
C TYR A 54 -5.44 -8.18 9.72
N HIS A 55 -4.88 -8.73 8.64
CA HIS A 55 -4.65 -10.18 8.54
C HIS A 55 -3.72 -10.68 9.65
N LEU A 56 -2.63 -9.96 9.94
CA LEU A 56 -1.73 -10.30 11.05
C LEU A 56 -2.41 -10.18 12.42
N LEU A 57 -3.25 -9.16 12.62
CA LEU A 57 -4.03 -8.98 13.85
C LEU A 57 -5.02 -10.13 14.03
N GLN A 58 -5.74 -10.49 12.97
CA GLN A 58 -6.71 -11.57 12.97
C GLN A 58 -6.03 -12.92 13.24
N ALA A 59 -4.97 -13.24 12.51
CA ALA A 59 -4.25 -14.50 12.68
C ALA A 59 -3.71 -14.69 14.11
N GLU A 60 -3.21 -13.62 14.73
CA GLU A 60 -2.76 -13.69 16.14
C GLU A 60 -3.92 -13.81 17.12
N SER A 61 -5.02 -13.12 16.84
CA SER A 61 -6.22 -13.21 17.66
C SER A 61 -6.82 -14.61 17.61
N GLU A 62 -6.89 -15.22 16.43
CA GLU A 62 -7.34 -16.61 16.24
C GLU A 62 -6.40 -17.59 16.93
N ARG A 63 -5.07 -17.41 16.82
CA ARG A 63 -4.08 -18.24 17.54
C ARG A 63 -4.29 -18.19 19.06
N LEU A 64 -4.52 -17.00 19.62
CA LEU A 64 -4.78 -16.83 21.04
C LEU A 64 -6.16 -17.37 21.44
N LEU A 65 -7.19 -17.17 20.61
CA LEU A 65 -8.52 -17.71 20.85
C LEU A 65 -8.55 -19.25 20.75
N ALA A 66 -7.66 -19.87 19.99
CA ALA A 66 -7.50 -21.32 19.96
C ALA A 66 -6.62 -21.87 21.08
N SER A 67 -5.89 -21.01 21.80
CA SER A 67 -5.01 -21.44 22.89
C SER A 67 -5.80 -21.74 24.16
N ASP A 68 -5.21 -22.50 25.08
CA ASP A 68 -5.78 -22.68 26.43
C ASP A 68 -5.51 -21.44 27.32
N PHE A 69 -6.11 -21.40 28.51
CA PHE A 69 -5.93 -20.31 29.47
C PHE A 69 -4.46 -20.08 29.86
N ASP A 70 -3.70 -21.16 30.07
CA ASP A 70 -2.29 -21.09 30.49
C ASP A 70 -1.38 -20.47 29.42
N THR A 71 -1.72 -20.65 28.14
CA THR A 71 -0.94 -20.14 27.00
C THR A 71 -1.50 -18.83 26.44
N PHE A 72 -2.67 -18.40 26.91
CA PHE A 72 -3.27 -17.11 26.63
C PHE A 72 -2.56 -16.01 27.41
N VAL A 73 -1.31 -15.70 27.09
CA VAL A 73 -0.46 -14.75 27.83
C VAL A 73 0.05 -13.61 26.94
N ALA A 74 0.55 -12.56 27.57
CA ALA A 74 1.27 -11.50 26.87
C ALA A 74 2.51 -12.05 26.14
N SER A 75 2.89 -11.41 25.04
CA SER A 75 4.04 -11.79 24.24
C SER A 75 4.89 -10.57 23.87
N ALA A 76 6.19 -10.79 23.82
CA ALA A 76 7.14 -9.78 23.35
C ALA A 76 6.87 -9.37 21.90
N ASP A 77 7.36 -8.19 21.54
CA ASP A 77 7.28 -7.63 20.20
C ASP A 77 7.89 -8.57 19.17
N GLN A 78 7.15 -8.86 18.11
CA GLN A 78 7.61 -9.64 16.98
C GLN A 78 7.57 -8.81 15.70
N THR A 79 8.73 -8.71 15.06
CA THR A 79 8.88 -8.01 13.79
C THR A 79 8.60 -8.95 12.62
N ILE A 80 7.60 -8.63 11.81
CA ILE A 80 7.20 -9.40 10.64
C ILE A 80 7.47 -8.52 9.41
N THR A 81 8.20 -9.04 8.44
CA THR A 81 8.45 -8.34 7.17
C THR A 81 7.58 -8.95 6.09
N SER A 82 6.60 -8.19 5.61
CA SER A 82 5.73 -8.63 4.51
C SER A 82 6.10 -7.91 3.21
N SER A 83 6.13 -8.67 2.11
CA SER A 83 6.35 -8.12 0.77
C SER A 83 5.00 -7.85 0.12
N VAL A 84 4.60 -6.58 0.05
CA VAL A 84 3.40 -6.22 -0.70
C VAL A 84 3.78 -6.18 -2.17
N LYS A 85 3.41 -7.24 -2.90
CA LYS A 85 3.68 -7.35 -4.34
C LYS A 85 2.98 -6.21 -5.05
N THR A 86 3.77 -5.31 -5.62
CA THR A 86 3.30 -4.35 -6.60
C THR A 86 3.69 -4.86 -7.97
N SER A 87 2.72 -5.25 -8.80
CA SER A 87 3.02 -5.63 -10.19
C SER A 87 3.24 -4.36 -11.01
N TYR A 88 4.46 -3.81 -10.97
CA TYR A 88 4.88 -2.79 -11.94
C TYR A 88 5.85 -3.45 -12.94
N ALA A 89 5.56 -3.29 -14.23
CA ALA A 89 6.46 -3.74 -15.28
C ALA A 89 7.84 -3.05 -15.12
N PRO A 90 8.96 -3.76 -15.34
CA PRO A 90 10.28 -3.31 -14.86
C PRO A 90 10.87 -2.10 -15.61
N SER A 91 10.25 -1.62 -16.69
CA SER A 91 11.01 -0.90 -17.70
C SER A 91 11.07 0.62 -17.58
N LYS A 92 10.15 1.31 -16.88
CA LYS A 92 10.27 2.78 -16.73
C LYS A 92 9.48 3.30 -15.53
N VAL A 93 10.19 4.09 -14.72
CA VAL A 93 9.77 5.21 -13.86
C VAL A 93 9.46 4.95 -12.37
N ALA A 94 10.42 5.43 -11.57
CA ALA A 94 10.47 5.72 -10.12
C ALA A 94 10.24 4.53 -9.16
N PRO A 95 11.26 4.08 -8.39
CA PRO A 95 10.98 3.28 -7.21
C PRO A 95 10.02 4.09 -6.34
N LEU A 96 8.89 3.48 -5.96
CA LEU A 96 8.01 4.08 -4.98
C LEU A 96 8.80 4.12 -3.66
N THR A 97 9.49 5.23 -3.42
CA THR A 97 10.27 5.43 -2.20
C THR A 97 9.28 5.63 -1.06
N ILE A 98 8.91 4.54 -0.40
CA ILE A 98 8.15 4.58 0.83
C ILE A 98 9.14 4.98 1.91
N THR A 99 9.13 6.26 2.30
CA THR A 99 10.00 6.76 3.36
C THR A 99 9.77 6.02 4.69
N GLY A 100 10.84 5.58 5.35
CA GLY A 100 10.81 4.94 6.69
C GLY A 100 11.72 3.72 6.78
N ASP A 101 11.53 2.88 7.82
CA ASP A 101 12.24 1.60 8.04
C ASP A 101 11.88 0.50 7.01
N ASN A 102 11.15 0.87 5.95
CA ASN A 102 10.62 -0.01 4.91
C ASN A 102 11.60 -0.04 3.73
N ALA A 103 12.12 -1.22 3.38
CA ALA A 103 12.89 -1.41 2.15
C ALA A 103 11.95 -1.32 0.92
N VAL A 104 12.51 -1.12 -0.28
CA VAL A 104 11.72 -1.04 -1.54
C VAL A 104 10.80 -2.28 -1.66
N GLY A 105 9.48 -2.05 -1.57
CA GLY A 105 8.46 -3.09 -1.68
C GLY A 105 8.29 -4.01 -0.45
N ARG A 106 8.90 -3.70 0.69
CA ARG A 106 8.76 -4.47 1.95
C ARG A 106 8.30 -3.59 3.08
N ILE A 107 7.34 -4.07 3.86
CA ILE A 107 6.79 -3.34 5.01
C ILE A 107 7.06 -4.12 6.26
N ARG A 108 7.54 -3.41 7.27
CA ARG A 108 7.76 -3.95 8.60
C ARG A 108 6.53 -3.73 9.47
N PHE A 109 6.01 -4.82 10.01
CA PHE A 109 4.98 -4.82 11.04
C PHE A 109 5.61 -5.25 12.36
N THR A 110 5.23 -4.58 13.44
CA THR A 110 5.55 -4.98 14.81
C THR A 110 4.27 -5.43 15.46
N ARG A 111 4.20 -6.70 15.85
CA ARG A 111 3.06 -7.29 16.53
C ARG A 111 3.40 -7.48 18.01
N ARG A 112 2.48 -7.14 18.90
CA ARG A 112 2.63 -7.36 20.34
C ARG A 112 1.33 -7.76 21.00
N VAL A 113 1.43 -8.54 22.08
CA VAL A 113 0.28 -8.95 22.88
C VAL A 113 0.50 -8.42 24.29
N VAL A 114 -0.34 -7.48 24.71
CA VAL A 114 -0.21 -6.77 25.97
C VAL A 114 -1.29 -7.26 26.92
N GLN A 115 -0.91 -7.66 28.13
CA GLN A 115 -1.89 -7.94 29.16
C GLN A 115 -2.50 -6.63 29.67
N VAL A 116 -3.83 -6.52 29.58
CA VAL A 116 -4.58 -5.38 30.09
C VAL A 116 -5.02 -5.65 31.52
N GLU A 117 -5.51 -6.86 31.75
CA GLU A 117 -6.02 -7.29 33.04
C GLU A 117 -5.81 -8.80 33.19
N SER A 118 -5.44 -9.27 34.38
CA SER A 118 -5.44 -10.69 34.71
C SER A 118 -5.83 -10.86 36.16
N THR A 119 -6.86 -11.66 36.38
CA THR A 119 -7.23 -12.19 37.68
C THR A 119 -6.84 -13.67 37.73
N GLY A 120 -7.12 -14.33 38.86
CA GLY A 120 -6.94 -15.78 38.97
C GLY A 120 -7.91 -16.60 38.11
N ALA A 121 -9.01 -16.00 37.62
CA ALA A 121 -10.07 -16.70 36.89
C ALA A 121 -10.38 -16.10 35.51
N SER A 122 -9.76 -14.96 35.16
CA SER A 122 -9.97 -14.28 33.89
C SER A 122 -8.73 -13.54 33.43
N ARG A 123 -8.61 -13.34 32.12
CA ARG A 123 -7.54 -12.56 31.53
C ARG A 123 -8.04 -11.79 30.31
N THR A 124 -7.63 -10.54 30.22
CA THR A 124 -7.88 -9.66 29.09
C THR A 124 -6.55 -9.29 28.46
N LEU A 125 -6.38 -9.69 27.20
CA LEU A 125 -5.22 -9.34 26.38
C LEU A 125 -5.62 -8.33 25.31
N ARG A 126 -4.68 -7.49 24.93
CA ARG A 126 -4.78 -6.59 23.80
C ARG A 126 -3.73 -6.99 22.77
N VAL A 127 -4.18 -7.43 21.61
CA VAL A 127 -3.29 -7.68 20.47
C VAL A 127 -3.15 -6.38 19.71
N GLU A 128 -1.92 -5.98 19.42
CA GLU A 128 -1.62 -4.75 18.69
C GLU A 128 -0.70 -5.06 17.52
N VAL A 129 -0.98 -4.44 16.38
CA VAL A 129 -0.12 -4.48 15.20
C VAL A 129 0.21 -3.04 14.81
N GLU A 130 1.48 -2.73 14.80
CA GLU A 130 2.05 -1.43 14.46
C GLU A 130 2.82 -1.52 13.14
N TRP A 131 2.70 -0.50 12.29
CA TRP A 131 3.57 -0.32 11.13
C TRP A 131 3.76 1.15 10.81
N LYS A 132 4.83 1.47 10.08
CA LYS A 132 5.05 2.83 9.55
C LYS A 132 4.64 2.89 8.09
N TRP A 133 3.80 3.85 7.74
CA TRP A 133 3.38 4.14 6.37
C TRP A 133 3.40 5.64 6.11
N ASP A 134 4.08 6.07 5.05
CA ASP A 134 4.17 7.49 4.65
C ASP A 134 4.51 8.44 5.82
N LYS A 135 5.59 8.11 6.55
CA LYS A 135 6.07 8.81 7.76
C LYS A 135 5.11 8.82 8.97
N ARG A 136 3.99 8.09 8.90
CA ARG A 136 3.04 7.95 10.01
C ARG A 136 3.14 6.56 10.60
N THR A 137 3.15 6.47 11.92
CA THR A 137 2.92 5.21 12.61
C THR A 137 1.42 4.93 12.64
N GLN A 138 1.03 3.74 12.23
CA GLN A 138 -0.32 3.20 12.30
C GLN A 138 -0.33 2.08 13.32
N ILE A 139 -1.33 2.07 14.19
CA ILE A 139 -1.54 1.02 15.19
C ILE A 139 -2.99 0.59 15.08
N ILE A 140 -3.21 -0.71 14.94
CA ILE A 140 -4.53 -1.32 15.11
C ILE A 140 -4.46 -2.29 16.29
N SER A 141 -5.58 -2.45 16.98
CA SER A 141 -5.65 -3.33 18.13
C SER A 141 -7.01 -3.98 18.28
N THR A 142 -7.02 -5.10 18.97
CA THR A 142 -8.24 -5.77 19.41
C THR A 142 -8.07 -6.29 20.83
N LEU A 143 -9.19 -6.37 21.56
CA LEU A 143 -9.24 -6.91 22.91
C LEU A 143 -9.77 -8.34 22.86
N LEU A 144 -9.10 -9.22 23.57
CA LEU A 144 -9.47 -10.61 23.74
C LEU A 144 -9.66 -10.88 25.22
N TYR A 145 -10.78 -11.50 25.55
CA TYR A 145 -11.12 -11.88 26.92
C TYR A 145 -11.22 -13.40 27.02
N ARG A 146 -10.77 -13.94 28.15
CA ARG A 146 -10.89 -15.36 28.48
C ARG A 146 -11.09 -15.58 29.97
N ASN A 147 -11.90 -16.56 30.32
CA ASN A 147 -12.11 -17.09 31.67
C ASN A 147 -11.46 -18.49 31.82
N LEU A 148 -11.20 -18.89 33.06
CA LEU A 148 -10.54 -20.15 33.45
C LEU A 148 -11.51 -21.35 33.56
N GLU A 149 -12.73 -21.28 33.01
CA GLU A 149 -13.75 -22.34 33.21
C GLU A 149 -13.28 -23.77 32.90
#